data_AF-A0A7V8XSE3-F1
#
_entry.id   AF-A0A7V8XSE3-F1
#
_cell.length_a   1.000
_cell.length_b   1.000
_cell.length_c   1.000
_cell.angle_alpha   90.00
_cell.angle_beta   90.00
_cell.angle_gamma   90.00
#
_symmetry.space_group_name_H-M   'P 1'
#
loop_
_entity.id
_entity.type
_entity.pdbx_description
1 polymer ?
#
loop_
_entity_poly.entity_id
_entity_poly.type
_entity_poly.pdbx_seq_one_letter_code
_entity_poly.pdbx_strand_id
1 'polypeptide(L)'
;MRSILERFFPGRRVKRPVFTCYLRENGPIAYEVDLFASSPRDRADAMVSSELAWAWKSPTRDWTQLTRISLSAFLADVGAGVLLVATDAELPTDLTDAVVANWIRRFSRIQPAPLAAVISVTAGNQLLFVQQHASEPVNRLLDEWGLDKGAAARKSYARLGPRNLEALVEKL
;
A
#
# COMPACT_ATOMS: atom_id res chain seq x y z
N MET A 1 5.06 48.52 28.57
CA MET A 1 4.65 48.48 27.16
C MET A 1 4.52 47.02 26.75
N ARG A 2 3.27 46.58 26.47
CA ARG A 2 2.94 45.23 25.99
C ARG A 2 3.13 45.20 24.47
N SER A 3 3.88 44.23 23.95
CA SER A 3 3.96 43.89 22.52
C SER A 3 3.36 42.49 22.40
N ILE A 4 2.13 42.26 21.93
CA ILE A 4 1.59 42.43 20.56
C ILE A 4 2.48 41.76 19.51
N LEU A 5 2.75 40.45 19.65
CA LEU A 5 3.19 39.59 18.54
C LEU A 5 2.81 38.11 18.77
N GLU A 6 1.66 37.87 19.40
CA GLU A 6 0.91 36.62 19.26
C GLU A 6 -0.29 36.89 18.37
N ARG A 7 -0.22 36.43 17.11
CA ARG A 7 -1.32 36.16 16.16
C ARG A 7 -0.76 36.37 14.76
N PHE A 8 -0.68 35.29 13.98
CA PHE A 8 -1.02 35.27 12.53
C PHE A 8 -0.67 33.94 11.83
N PHE A 9 -0.52 32.83 12.56
CA PHE A 9 -0.69 31.50 11.95
C PHE A 9 -1.74 30.71 12.73
N PRO A 10 -3.01 30.70 12.31
CA PRO A 10 -3.92 29.68 12.79
C PRO A 10 -3.33 28.35 12.31
N GLY A 11 -2.82 27.56 13.26
CA GLY A 11 -2.33 26.21 12.99
C GLY A 11 -3.43 25.45 12.28
N ARG A 12 -3.29 25.32 10.96
CA ARG A 12 -4.17 24.53 10.12
C ARG A 12 -4.02 23.12 10.68
N ARG A 13 -4.96 22.70 11.54
CA ARG A 13 -5.08 21.30 11.94
C ARG A 13 -5.31 20.56 10.63
N VAL A 14 -4.24 20.03 10.05
CA VAL A 14 -4.30 19.17 8.89
C VAL A 14 -5.19 18.03 9.34
N LYS A 15 -6.44 18.04 8.85
CA LYS A 15 -7.42 17.02 9.17
C LYS A 15 -6.84 15.75 8.58
N ARG A 16 -6.19 14.93 9.41
CA ARG A 16 -5.59 13.67 8.97
C ARG A 16 -6.70 12.88 8.29
N PRO A 17 -6.48 12.35 7.08
CA PRO A 17 -7.49 11.56 6.40
C PRO A 17 -7.86 10.39 7.32
N VAL A 18 -9.16 10.23 7.58
CA VAL A 18 -9.65 9.09 8.36
C VAL A 18 -9.68 7.91 7.39
N PHE A 19 -8.77 6.97 7.57
CA PHE A 19 -8.74 5.74 6.79
C PHE A 19 -9.41 4.60 7.54
N THR A 20 -9.87 3.60 6.78
CA THR A 20 -10.53 2.42 7.35
C THR A 20 -9.51 1.29 7.45
N CYS A 21 -9.39 0.67 8.63
CA CYS A 21 -8.67 -0.58 8.82
C CYS A 21 -9.65 -1.75 8.92
N TYR A 22 -9.47 -2.73 8.05
CA TYR A 22 -10.23 -3.97 7.97
C TYR A 22 -9.48 -5.07 8.71
N LEU A 23 -9.99 -5.44 9.88
CA LEU A 23 -9.37 -6.40 10.79
C LEU A 23 -9.79 -7.82 10.47
N ARG A 24 -8.81 -8.72 10.43
CA ARG A 24 -8.97 -10.16 10.30
C ARG A 24 -8.47 -10.79 11.60
N GLU A 25 -9.08 -11.89 12.04
CA GLU A 25 -8.63 -12.59 13.25
C GLU A 25 -7.25 -13.22 13.01
N ASN A 26 -7.15 -14.05 11.98
CA ASN A 26 -5.92 -14.71 11.56
C ASN A 26 -5.60 -14.33 10.11
N GLY A 27 -4.59 -13.48 9.91
CA GLY A 27 -4.11 -13.12 8.58
C GLY A 27 -3.83 -11.63 8.42
N PRO A 28 -3.59 -11.21 7.17
CA PRO A 28 -3.34 -9.82 6.87
C PRO A 28 -4.58 -8.96 7.13
N ILE A 29 -4.31 -7.72 7.51
CA ILE A 29 -5.30 -6.64 7.59
C ILE A 29 -5.23 -5.81 6.32
N ALA A 30 -6.30 -5.06 6.05
CA ALA A 30 -6.32 -4.14 4.92
C ALA A 30 -6.57 -2.71 5.39
N TYR A 31 -5.85 -1.76 4.81
CA TYR A 31 -6.15 -0.34 4.93
C TYR A 31 -6.80 0.13 3.63
N GLU A 32 -7.98 0.74 3.72
CA GLU A 32 -8.57 1.51 2.63
C GLU A 32 -8.00 2.92 2.68
N VAL A 33 -7.20 3.24 1.67
CA VAL A 33 -6.37 4.43 1.59
C VAL A 33 -6.60 5.13 0.26
N ASP A 34 -6.19 6.39 0.20
CA ASP A 34 -6.16 7.14 -1.06
C ASP A 34 -4.72 7.55 -1.37
N LEU A 35 -3.84 6.55 -1.45
CA LEU A 35 -2.39 6.72 -1.45
C LEU A 35 -1.96 7.59 -2.64
N PHE A 36 -2.43 7.28 -3.84
CA PHE A 36 -1.98 7.91 -5.07
C PHE A 36 -2.84 9.09 -5.59
N ALA A 37 -3.95 9.49 -4.96
CA ALA A 37 -4.80 10.54 -5.55
C ALA A 37 -4.24 11.96 -5.44
N SER A 38 -3.59 12.29 -4.32
CA SER A 38 -3.15 13.67 -4.06
C SER A 38 -1.68 13.91 -4.39
N SER A 39 -0.84 12.89 -4.20
CA SER A 39 0.63 13.00 -4.29
C SER A 39 1.26 11.71 -4.84
N PRO A 40 0.82 11.23 -6.02
CA PRO A 40 1.23 9.91 -6.52
C PRO A 40 2.74 9.77 -6.67
N ARG A 41 3.41 10.83 -7.15
CA ARG A 41 4.87 10.88 -7.29
C ARG A 41 5.57 10.76 -5.95
N ASP A 42 5.23 11.60 -4.97
CA ASP A 42 5.88 11.58 -3.65
C ASP A 42 5.69 10.23 -2.95
N ARG A 43 4.51 9.60 -3.09
CA ARG A 43 4.27 8.26 -2.56
C ARG A 43 5.13 7.20 -3.24
N ALA A 44 5.21 7.24 -4.56
CA ALA A 44 6.01 6.30 -5.33
C ALA A 44 7.52 6.50 -5.08
N ASP A 45 7.98 7.74 -4.90
CA ASP A 45 9.36 8.05 -4.52
C ASP A 45 9.71 7.51 -3.13
N ALA A 46 8.78 7.60 -2.16
CA ALA A 46 8.93 6.95 -0.86
C ALA A 46 9.01 5.41 -0.98
N MET A 47 8.22 4.80 -1.88
CA MET A 47 8.32 3.36 -2.16
C MET A 47 9.69 2.99 -2.72
N VAL A 48 10.17 3.73 -3.72
CA VAL A 48 11.49 3.51 -4.34
C VAL A 48 12.65 3.72 -3.36
N SER A 49 12.47 4.60 -2.38
CA SER A 49 13.48 4.90 -1.36
C SER A 49 13.38 4.02 -0.12
N SER A 50 12.33 3.20 -0.02
CA SER A 50 12.13 2.28 1.09
C SER A 50 13.09 1.08 1.02
N GLU A 51 13.17 0.34 2.13
CA GLU A 51 13.94 -0.92 2.20
C GLU A 51 13.19 -2.12 1.58
N LEU A 52 12.04 -1.88 0.93
CA LEU A 52 11.24 -2.91 0.29
C LEU A 52 11.52 -2.94 -1.22
N ALA A 53 11.59 -4.14 -1.78
CA ALA A 53 11.60 -4.31 -3.23
C ALA A 53 10.16 -4.37 -3.75
N TRP A 54 9.82 -3.46 -4.65
CA TRP A 54 8.47 -3.30 -5.19
C TRP A 54 8.39 -3.76 -6.64
N ALA A 55 7.30 -4.45 -7.00
CA ALA A 55 6.92 -4.70 -8.38
C ALA A 55 5.44 -4.37 -8.59
N TRP A 56 5.08 -4.01 -9.81
CA TRP A 56 3.68 -3.81 -10.18
C TRP A 56 3.32 -4.51 -11.49
N LYS A 57 2.03 -4.82 -11.63
CA LYS A 57 1.38 -5.25 -12.86
C LYS A 57 0.22 -4.31 -13.17
N SER A 58 -0.06 -4.07 -14.45
CA SER A 58 -1.22 -3.30 -14.92
C SER A 58 -1.90 -4.03 -16.09
N PRO A 59 -3.10 -3.63 -16.55
CA PRO A 59 -3.76 -4.27 -17.69
C PRO A 59 -2.92 -4.29 -18.98
N THR A 60 -1.99 -3.35 -19.11
CA THR A 60 -1.14 -3.18 -20.29
C THR A 60 0.34 -3.45 -20.01
N ARG A 61 0.69 -3.91 -18.80
CA ARG A 61 2.08 -4.14 -18.40
C ARG A 61 2.21 -5.39 -17.56
N ASP A 62 3.16 -6.23 -17.93
CA ASP A 62 3.54 -7.36 -17.11
C ASP A 62 4.36 -6.93 -15.88
N TRP A 63 4.62 -7.87 -14.98
CA TRP A 63 5.37 -7.61 -13.75
C TRP A 63 6.66 -6.83 -14.02
N THR A 64 6.73 -5.63 -13.46
CA THR A 64 7.86 -4.72 -13.62
C THR A 64 8.31 -4.26 -12.24
N GLN A 65 9.61 -4.30 -11.99
CA GLN A 65 10.17 -3.77 -10.74
C GLN A 65 10.08 -2.25 -10.71
N LEU A 66 9.58 -1.71 -9.60
CA LEU A 66 9.53 -0.27 -9.34
C LEU A 66 10.93 0.20 -8.91
N THR A 67 11.52 1.02 -9.77
CA THR A 67 12.83 1.64 -9.60
C THR A 67 12.72 3.11 -10.01
N ARG A 68 13.79 3.90 -9.80
CA ARG A 68 13.84 5.28 -10.31
C ARG A 68 13.67 5.38 -11.83
N ILE A 69 14.12 4.36 -12.57
CA ILE A 69 14.04 4.32 -14.04
C ILE A 69 12.60 4.05 -14.48
N SER A 70 11.91 3.14 -13.79
CA SER A 70 10.59 2.67 -14.16
C SER A 70 9.44 3.46 -13.50
N LEU A 71 9.77 4.41 -12.62
CA LEU A 71 8.83 5.26 -11.88
C LEU A 71 7.83 6.00 -12.77
N SER A 72 8.28 6.59 -13.88
CA SER A 72 7.38 7.33 -14.79
C SER A 72 6.34 6.42 -15.43
N ALA A 73 6.73 5.19 -15.78
CA ALA A 73 5.82 4.18 -16.33
C ALA A 73 4.80 3.74 -15.27
N PHE A 74 5.24 3.52 -14.02
CA PHE A 74 4.34 3.24 -12.91
C PHE A 74 3.30 4.36 -12.71
N LEU A 75 3.74 5.62 -12.70
CA LEU A 75 2.85 6.77 -12.53
C LEU A 75 1.84 6.93 -13.68
N ALA A 76 2.19 6.51 -14.89
CA ALA A 76 1.26 6.48 -16.02
C ALA A 76 0.22 5.35 -15.87
N ASP A 77 0.65 4.19 -15.35
CA ASP A 77 -0.21 3.02 -15.19
C ASP A 77 -1.19 3.15 -14.00
N VAL A 78 -0.82 3.87 -12.93
CA VAL A 78 -1.59 3.88 -11.66
C VAL A 78 -3.06 4.25 -11.84
N GLY A 79 -3.36 5.17 -12.75
CA GLY A 79 -4.74 5.61 -13.04
C GLY A 79 -5.58 4.58 -13.79
N ALA A 80 -4.94 3.66 -14.52
CA ALA A 80 -5.61 2.53 -15.19
C ALA A 80 -5.90 1.36 -14.23
N GLY A 81 -5.37 1.43 -13.01
CA GLY A 81 -5.43 0.36 -12.03
C GLY A 81 -4.18 -0.52 -12.09
N VAL A 82 -3.63 -0.82 -10.91
CA VAL A 82 -2.40 -1.58 -10.75
C VAL A 82 -2.51 -2.49 -9.54
N LEU A 83 -1.79 -3.61 -9.61
CA LEU A 83 -1.50 -4.44 -8.45
C LEU A 83 -0.02 -4.31 -8.13
N LEU A 84 0.30 -3.91 -6.90
CA LEU A 84 1.67 -3.86 -6.41
C LEU A 84 1.91 -4.94 -5.37
N VAL A 85 3.12 -5.47 -5.39
CA VAL A 85 3.65 -6.37 -4.37
C VAL A 85 4.97 -5.82 -3.84
N ALA A 86 5.19 -5.99 -2.54
CA ALA A 86 6.43 -5.64 -1.88
C ALA A 86 7.03 -6.88 -1.21
N THR A 87 8.36 -6.99 -1.24
CA THR A 87 9.11 -8.02 -0.51
C THR A 87 10.20 -7.36 0.35
N ASP A 88 10.52 -7.96 1.50
CA ASP A 88 11.66 -7.51 2.35
C ASP A 88 13.02 -7.95 1.75
N ALA A 89 13.00 -8.83 0.75
CA ALA A 89 14.17 -9.30 0.01
C ALA A 89 14.09 -8.85 -1.45
N GLU A 90 15.18 -9.07 -2.21
CA GLU A 90 15.20 -8.81 -3.65
C GLU A 90 14.12 -9.63 -4.39
N LEU A 91 13.54 -9.03 -5.42
CA LEU A 91 12.55 -9.69 -6.26
C LEU A 91 13.24 -10.66 -7.23
N PRO A 92 12.61 -11.80 -7.55
CA PRO A 92 13.11 -12.69 -8.59
C PRO A 92 13.02 -11.99 -9.96
N THR A 93 13.97 -12.29 -10.85
CA THR A 93 14.00 -11.76 -12.21
C THR A 93 12.75 -12.15 -13.01
N ASP A 94 12.28 -13.39 -12.84
CA ASP A 94 11.14 -13.94 -13.58
C ASP A 94 9.88 -13.94 -12.72
N LEU A 95 9.40 -12.75 -12.35
CA LEU A 95 8.17 -12.61 -11.60
C LEU A 95 6.96 -12.85 -12.51
N THR A 96 6.14 -13.84 -12.18
CA THR A 96 4.95 -14.24 -12.97
C THR A 96 3.69 -14.23 -12.11
N ASP A 97 2.53 -14.24 -12.78
CA ASP A 97 1.22 -14.33 -12.12
C ASP A 97 1.10 -15.56 -11.23
N ALA A 98 1.64 -16.71 -11.66
CA ALA A 98 1.64 -17.93 -10.86
C ALA A 98 2.47 -17.79 -9.57
N VAL A 99 3.62 -17.12 -9.65
CA VAL A 99 4.50 -16.87 -8.49
C VAL A 99 3.81 -15.95 -7.50
N VAL A 100 3.27 -14.81 -7.98
CA VAL A 100 2.59 -13.84 -7.12
C VAL A 100 1.31 -14.42 -6.54
N ALA A 101 0.50 -15.15 -7.32
CA ALA A 101 -0.67 -15.87 -6.85
C ALA A 101 -0.33 -16.81 -5.68
N ASN A 102 0.75 -17.59 -5.82
CA ASN A 102 1.21 -18.48 -4.75
C ASN A 102 1.64 -17.70 -3.50
N TRP A 103 2.38 -16.61 -3.67
CA TRP A 103 2.78 -15.76 -2.53
C TRP A 103 1.57 -15.18 -1.81
N ILE A 104 0.59 -14.63 -2.54
CA ILE A 104 -0.63 -14.06 -1.95
C ILE A 104 -1.40 -15.13 -1.17
N ARG A 105 -1.54 -16.35 -1.72
CA ARG A 105 -2.20 -17.48 -1.02
C ARG A 105 -1.50 -17.89 0.27
N ARG A 106 -0.17 -17.85 0.31
CA ARG A 106 0.62 -18.14 1.52
C ARG A 106 0.52 -17.00 2.53
N PHE A 107 0.68 -15.76 2.05
CA PHE A 107 0.57 -14.54 2.85
C PHE A 107 -0.80 -14.40 3.52
N SER A 108 -1.89 -14.73 2.83
CA SER A 108 -3.25 -14.68 3.38
C SER A 108 -3.50 -15.69 4.50
N ARG A 109 -2.70 -16.75 4.57
CA ARG A 109 -2.76 -17.84 5.57
C ARG A 109 -1.68 -17.75 6.64
N ILE A 110 -0.96 -16.62 6.72
CA ILE A 110 0.20 -16.43 7.62
C ILE A 110 1.26 -17.53 7.43
N GLN A 111 1.36 -18.08 6.22
CA GLN A 111 2.46 -18.97 5.88
C GLN A 111 3.67 -18.14 5.46
N PRO A 112 4.90 -18.60 5.71
CA PRO A 112 6.09 -17.90 5.24
C PRO A 112 5.98 -17.61 3.75
N ALA A 113 6.14 -16.37 3.34
CA ALA A 113 6.11 -15.93 1.96
C ALA A 113 7.03 -14.70 1.82
N PRO A 114 7.59 -14.43 0.63
CA PRO A 114 8.42 -13.25 0.42
C PRO A 114 7.67 -11.92 0.59
N LEU A 115 6.34 -11.94 0.52
CA LEU A 115 5.49 -10.75 0.57
C LEU A 115 5.53 -10.06 1.93
N ALA A 116 5.84 -8.78 1.91
CA ALA A 116 5.70 -7.85 3.02
C ALA A 116 4.40 -7.03 2.93
N ALA A 117 4.00 -6.64 1.70
CA ALA A 117 2.78 -5.88 1.44
C ALA A 117 2.20 -6.16 0.05
N VAL A 118 0.89 -5.93 -0.10
CA VAL A 118 0.18 -5.96 -1.40
C VAL A 118 -0.69 -4.72 -1.50
N ILE A 119 -0.67 -4.00 -2.63
CA ILE A 119 -1.54 -2.84 -2.87
C ILE A 119 -2.36 -3.09 -4.13
N SER A 120 -3.68 -3.05 -3.99
CA SER A 120 -4.58 -3.01 -5.15
C SER A 120 -5.06 -1.58 -5.36
N VAL A 121 -4.82 -1.02 -6.54
CA VAL A 121 -5.30 0.30 -6.96
C VAL A 121 -6.34 0.10 -8.05
N THR A 122 -7.51 0.70 -7.85
CA THR A 122 -8.59 0.75 -8.83
C THR A 122 -9.14 2.18 -8.90
N ALA A 123 -9.91 2.51 -9.94
CA ALA A 123 -10.39 3.86 -10.20
C ALA A 123 -11.17 4.55 -9.05
N GLY A 124 -11.68 3.79 -8.08
CA GLY A 124 -12.42 4.34 -6.93
C GLY A 124 -11.97 3.83 -5.57
N ASN A 125 -10.89 3.04 -5.50
CA ASN A 125 -10.48 2.42 -4.24
C ASN A 125 -9.03 1.93 -4.30
N GLN A 126 -8.28 2.16 -3.21
CA GLN A 126 -6.95 1.63 -3.02
C GLN A 126 -6.90 0.86 -1.69
N LEU A 127 -6.51 -0.41 -1.76
CA LEU A 127 -6.40 -1.29 -0.59
C LEU A 127 -4.95 -1.70 -0.40
N LEU A 128 -4.43 -1.46 0.79
CA LEU A 128 -3.11 -1.89 1.24
C LEU A 128 -3.26 -3.05 2.22
N PHE A 129 -2.76 -4.22 1.85
CA PHE A 129 -2.74 -5.42 2.68
C PHE A 129 -1.36 -5.61 3.30
N VAL A 130 -1.32 -5.77 4.62
CA VAL A 130 -0.10 -6.03 5.39
C VAL A 130 -0.40 -7.03 6.49
N GLN A 131 0.62 -7.72 7.01
CA GLN A 131 0.45 -8.53 8.21
C GLN A 131 0.05 -7.66 9.41
N GLN A 132 -0.70 -8.21 10.37
CA GLN A 132 -1.06 -7.50 11.61
C GLN A 132 0.18 -7.02 12.37
N HIS A 133 1.21 -7.87 12.39
CA HIS A 133 2.55 -7.53 12.86
C HIS A 133 3.45 -7.34 11.65
N ALA A 134 3.26 -6.21 10.96
CA ALA A 134 4.05 -5.86 9.79
C ALA A 134 5.54 -5.68 10.15
N SER A 135 6.42 -5.96 9.18
CA SER A 135 7.87 -5.78 9.33
C SER A 135 8.22 -4.31 9.61
N GLU A 136 9.39 -4.06 10.18
CA GLU A 136 9.87 -2.70 10.45
C GLU A 136 9.98 -1.83 9.18
N PRO A 137 10.48 -2.32 8.02
CA PRO A 137 10.41 -1.59 6.75
C PRO A 137 8.99 -1.15 6.38
N VAL A 138 8.00 -2.05 6.50
CA VAL A 138 6.60 -1.71 6.24
C VAL A 138 6.11 -0.64 7.22
N ASN A 139 6.39 -0.78 8.52
CA ASN A 139 5.95 0.20 9.52
C ASN A 139 6.51 1.60 9.25
N ARG A 140 7.80 1.71 8.93
CA ARG A 140 8.43 3.00 8.58
C ARG A 140 7.80 3.63 7.34
N LEU A 141 7.52 2.83 6.31
CA LEU A 141 6.85 3.34 5.10
C LEU A 141 5.41 3.82 5.39
N LEU A 142 4.66 3.09 6.23
CA LEU A 142 3.32 3.53 6.65
C LEU A 142 3.38 4.86 7.42
N ASP A 143 4.37 5.03 8.29
CA ASP A 143 4.56 6.26 9.07
C ASP A 143 4.97 7.43 8.17
N GLU A 144 5.85 7.21 7.19
CA GLU A 144 6.22 8.19 6.15
C GLU A 144 5.01 8.58 5.29
N TRP A 145 4.09 7.64 5.06
CA TRP A 145 2.82 7.93 4.41
C TRP A 145 1.84 8.71 5.28
N GLY A 146 2.13 8.86 6.57
CA GLY A 146 1.26 9.51 7.54
C GLY A 146 0.04 8.67 7.91
N LEU A 147 0.12 7.34 7.78
CA LEU A 147 -0.94 6.42 8.20
C LEU A 147 -0.93 6.27 9.72
N ASP A 148 -1.68 7.14 10.40
CA ASP A 148 -2.01 7.03 11.82
C ASP A 148 -2.87 5.80 12.19
N LYS A 149 -2.23 4.65 12.40
CA LYS A 149 -2.90 3.38 12.69
C LYS A 149 -3.86 3.45 13.88
N GLY A 150 -3.61 4.36 14.84
CA GLY A 150 -4.44 4.56 16.02
C GLY A 150 -5.76 5.29 15.72
N ALA A 151 -5.75 6.18 14.72
CA ALA A 151 -6.92 6.96 14.31
C ALA A 151 -7.83 6.24 13.30
N ALA A 152 -7.44 5.07 12.80
CA ALA A 152 -8.17 4.33 11.78
C ALA A 152 -9.53 3.82 12.28
N ALA A 153 -10.57 4.02 11.49
CA ALA A 153 -11.88 3.39 11.74
C ALA A 153 -11.78 1.88 11.52
N ARG A 154 -12.18 1.07 12.50
CA ARG A 154 -12.05 -0.40 12.43
C ARG A 154 -13.31 -1.05 11.88
N LYS A 155 -13.16 -1.93 10.90
CA LYS A 155 -14.23 -2.76 10.31
C LYS A 155 -13.79 -4.23 10.25
N SER A 156 -14.73 -5.15 10.17
CA SER A 156 -14.43 -6.57 9.91
C SER A 156 -13.93 -6.76 8.47
N TYR A 157 -12.88 -7.57 8.28
CA TYR A 157 -12.33 -7.94 6.97
C TYR A 157 -13.38 -8.53 6.02
N ALA A 158 -14.39 -9.24 6.54
CA ALA A 158 -15.50 -9.75 5.72
C ALA A 158 -16.24 -8.65 4.92
N ARG A 159 -16.20 -7.39 5.40
CA ARG A 159 -16.79 -6.24 4.69
C ARG A 159 -16.03 -5.80 3.44
N LEU A 160 -14.85 -6.36 3.16
CA LEU A 160 -14.17 -6.14 1.88
C LEU A 160 -14.91 -6.83 0.72
N GLY A 161 -15.61 -7.93 0.98
CA GLY A 161 -16.33 -8.71 -0.03
C GLY A 161 -15.41 -9.14 -1.18
N PRO A 162 -15.76 -8.86 -2.45
CA PRO A 162 -14.97 -9.27 -3.63
C PRO A 162 -13.66 -8.48 -3.81
N ARG A 163 -13.37 -7.57 -2.87
CA ARG A 163 -12.12 -6.79 -2.83
C ARG A 163 -11.12 -7.37 -1.82
N ASN A 164 -11.40 -8.53 -1.24
CA ASN A 164 -10.47 -9.19 -0.34
C ASN A 164 -9.19 -9.62 -1.09
N LEU A 165 -8.13 -9.87 -0.33
CA LEU A 165 -6.83 -10.25 -0.87
C LEU A 165 -6.91 -11.53 -1.73
N GLU A 166 -7.69 -12.51 -1.30
CA GLU A 166 -7.84 -13.79 -2.00
C GLU A 166 -8.45 -13.63 -3.40
N ALA A 167 -9.42 -12.74 -3.56
CA ALA A 167 -10.05 -12.45 -4.85
C ALA A 167 -9.12 -11.72 -5.83
N LEU A 168 -8.00 -11.17 -5.37
CA LEU A 168 -6.98 -10.60 -6.27
C LEU A 168 -6.26 -11.68 -7.07
N VAL A 169 -6.15 -12.89 -6.52
CA VAL A 169 -5.47 -14.01 -7.17
C VAL A 169 -6.21 -14.45 -8.44
N GLU A 170 -7.53 -14.38 -8.44
CA GLU A 170 -8.38 -14.74 -9.58
C GLU A 170 -8.32 -13.71 -10.73
N LYS A 171 -7.64 -12.58 -10.52
CA LYS A 171 -7.53 -11.46 -11.47
C LYS A 171 -6.12 -11.27 -12.03
N LEU A 172 -5.19 -12.12 -11.63
CA LEU A 172 -3.81 -12.10 -12.10
C LEU A 172 -3.70 -12.66 -13.52
#